data_AF-A0A1B6J5E5-F1
#
_entry.id   AF-A0A1B6J5E5-F1
#
_cell.length_a   1.000
_cell.length_b   1.000
_cell.length_c   1.000
_cell.angle_alpha   90.00
_cell.angle_beta   90.00
_cell.angle_gamma   90.00
#
_symmetry.space_group_name_H-M   'P 1'
#
loop_
_entity.id
_entity.type
_entity.pdbx_description
1 polymer ?
#
loop_
_entity_poly.entity_id
_entity_poly.type
_entity_poly.pdbx_seq_one_letter_code
_entity_poly.pdbx_strand_id
1 'polypeptide(L)'
;MSGEQNPSGDTGMKFSGVFKSLEAVKKCLHSEKYFNLPEVQELLKIFNANSLASNNEVVDRSQRKVFIVLEGIDASGKTTISNRLAKLISGRQLSTPPAELLGLREQFDKHELELRRAYYALGNYMAAEQVRQIYRTDPVIMDRFWHSTAAYAIAQQSVESYNATLPPEGDSVYEWPNDLLRPDIVFFLSVSESKRLDRLMRRKSKEVTREELKMKDDKTLREALKIIFLRMRNPGVVFYNNDYFRTTMTRLMAFLEHYSTTLTF
;
A
#
# COMPACT_ATOMS: atom_id res chain seq x y z
N MET A 1 53.34 8.57 -3.39
CA MET A 1 52.29 8.36 -2.37
C MET A 1 51.37 9.55 -2.38
N SER A 2 50.20 9.39 -2.99
CA SER A 2 49.08 10.32 -2.88
C SER A 2 47.85 9.50 -3.25
N GLY A 3 47.17 9.00 -2.22
CA GLY A 3 45.96 8.20 -2.38
C GLY A 3 44.78 9.08 -2.76
N GLU A 4 44.15 8.76 -3.89
CA GLU A 4 42.83 9.24 -4.24
C GLU A 4 41.80 8.66 -3.25
N GLN A 5 41.05 9.56 -2.61
CA GLN A 5 39.88 9.21 -1.83
C GLN A 5 38.73 8.92 -2.79
N ASN A 6 38.27 7.66 -2.81
CA ASN A 6 36.98 7.30 -3.42
C ASN A 6 35.84 7.94 -2.62
N PRO A 7 34.94 8.73 -3.24
CA PRO A 7 33.76 9.24 -2.56
C PRO A 7 32.63 8.19 -2.58
N SER A 8 32.07 7.94 -1.39
CA SER A 8 30.73 7.40 -1.13
C SER A 8 30.31 6.13 -1.88
N GLY A 9 30.59 4.98 -1.27
CA GLY A 9 29.86 3.76 -1.56
C GLY A 9 28.42 3.89 -1.06
N ASP A 10 27.47 3.93 -2.00
CA ASP A 10 26.06 3.64 -1.74
C ASP A 10 25.95 2.15 -1.35
N THR A 11 26.04 1.87 -0.05
CA THR A 11 25.93 0.53 0.56
C THR A 11 24.50 0.25 1.03
N GLY A 12 23.51 0.93 0.45
CA GLY A 12 22.10 0.73 0.75
C GLY A 12 21.62 -0.63 0.28
N MET A 13 21.23 -1.49 1.22
CA MET A 13 20.57 -2.78 0.95
C MET A 13 19.38 -2.53 0.00
N LYS A 14 19.50 -2.93 -1.28
CA LYS A 14 18.45 -2.73 -2.27
C LYS A 14 17.31 -3.71 -1.98
N PHE A 15 16.24 -3.24 -1.34
CA PHE A 15 15.11 -4.09 -0.97
C PHE A 15 14.42 -4.63 -2.23
N SER A 16 14.46 -5.96 -2.43
CA SER A 16 13.86 -6.62 -3.58
C SER A 16 12.34 -6.64 -3.41
N GLY A 17 11.66 -5.73 -4.10
CA GLY A 17 10.20 -5.58 -4.03
C GLY A 17 9.70 -4.23 -3.51
N VAL A 18 10.58 -3.28 -3.17
CA VAL A 18 10.18 -1.88 -2.95
C VAL A 18 10.35 -1.10 -4.25
N PHE A 19 9.24 -0.85 -4.96
CA PHE A 19 9.25 -0.12 -6.23
C PHE A 19 8.94 1.36 -6.01
N LYS A 20 9.84 2.24 -6.46
CA LYS A 20 9.75 3.71 -6.32
C LYS A 20 9.37 4.45 -7.60
N SER A 21 9.09 3.72 -8.69
CA SER A 21 8.55 4.29 -9.92
C SER A 21 7.83 3.25 -10.77
N LEU A 22 6.92 3.68 -11.64
CA LEU A 22 6.29 2.83 -12.64
C LEU A 22 7.32 2.25 -13.60
N GLU A 23 8.35 3.03 -13.93
CA GLU A 23 9.48 2.57 -14.74
C GLU A 23 10.19 1.38 -14.07
N ALA A 24 10.48 1.46 -12.77
CA ALA A 24 11.11 0.37 -12.04
C ALA A 24 10.24 -0.90 -12.01
N VAL A 25 8.92 -0.75 -11.85
CA VAL A 25 7.97 -1.87 -11.94
C VAL A 25 8.02 -2.50 -13.33
N LYS A 26 7.92 -1.68 -14.39
CA LYS A 26 7.97 -2.15 -15.77
C LYS A 26 9.30 -2.82 -16.08
N LYS A 27 10.43 -2.27 -15.63
CA LYS A 27 11.76 -2.87 -15.82
C LYS A 27 11.86 -4.24 -15.17
N CYS A 28 11.29 -4.42 -13.97
CA CYS A 28 11.21 -5.72 -13.33
C CYS A 28 10.39 -6.70 -14.19
N LEU A 29 9.17 -6.33 -14.55
CA LEU A 29 8.27 -7.21 -15.33
C LEU A 29 8.82 -7.57 -16.73
N HIS A 30 9.60 -6.69 -17.36
CA HIS A 30 10.25 -6.93 -18.66
C HIS A 30 11.65 -7.56 -18.54
N SER A 31 12.12 -7.89 -17.33
CA SER A 31 13.41 -8.57 -17.17
C SER A 31 13.38 -9.95 -17.82
N GLU A 32 14.55 -10.44 -18.25
CA GLU A 32 14.72 -11.78 -18.84
C GLU A 32 14.12 -12.90 -17.97
N LYS A 33 14.11 -12.68 -16.64
CA LYS A 33 13.56 -13.58 -15.64
C LYS A 33 12.03 -13.73 -15.72
N TYR A 34 11.30 -12.68 -16.09
CA TYR A 34 9.84 -12.61 -15.93
C TYR A 34 9.06 -12.39 -17.23
N PHE A 35 9.65 -11.80 -18.26
CA PHE A 35 8.92 -11.33 -19.45
C PHE A 35 8.19 -12.45 -20.23
N ASN A 36 8.67 -13.69 -20.15
CA ASN A 36 8.08 -14.85 -20.82
C ASN A 36 6.98 -15.55 -20.01
N LEU A 37 6.71 -15.13 -18.77
CA LEU A 37 5.67 -15.74 -17.96
C LEU A 37 4.28 -15.31 -18.49
N PRO A 38 3.36 -16.25 -18.77
CA PRO A 38 2.03 -15.93 -19.31
C PRO A 38 1.24 -14.93 -18.46
N GLU A 39 1.29 -15.06 -17.13
CA GLU A 39 0.63 -14.18 -16.18
C GLU A 39 1.23 -12.76 -16.16
N VAL A 40 2.51 -12.61 -16.48
CA VAL A 40 3.16 -11.29 -16.61
C VAL A 40 2.73 -10.62 -17.91
N GLN A 41 2.64 -11.37 -19.00
CA GLN A 41 2.14 -10.86 -20.27
C GLN A 41 0.67 -10.42 -20.16
N GLU A 42 -0.17 -11.21 -19.50
CA GLU A 42 -1.58 -10.86 -19.26
C GLU A 42 -1.70 -9.65 -18.32
N LEU A 43 -0.88 -9.57 -17.26
CA LEU A 43 -0.84 -8.40 -16.38
C LEU A 43 -0.51 -7.11 -17.16
N LEU A 44 0.53 -7.14 -18.00
CA LEU A 44 0.94 -6.00 -18.81
C LEU A 44 -0.12 -5.62 -19.85
N LYS A 45 -0.78 -6.61 -20.45
CA LYS A 45 -1.89 -6.39 -21.38
C LYS A 45 -3.07 -5.69 -20.70
N ILE A 46 -3.50 -6.17 -19.52
CA ILE A 46 -4.55 -5.52 -18.73
C ILE A 46 -4.15 -4.09 -18.36
N PHE A 47 -2.91 -3.88 -17.92
CA PHE A 47 -2.40 -2.56 -17.58
C PHE A 47 -2.44 -1.59 -18.77
N ASN A 48 -1.92 -2.01 -19.93
CA ASN A 48 -1.87 -1.17 -21.13
C ASN A 48 -3.27 -0.81 -21.65
N ALA A 49 -4.22 -1.74 -21.62
CA ALA A 49 -5.60 -1.47 -22.01
C ALA A 49 -6.27 -0.39 -21.15
N ASN A 50 -5.93 -0.32 -19.86
CA ASN A 50 -6.48 0.67 -18.93
C ASN A 50 -5.69 1.99 -18.91
N SER A 51 -4.37 1.95 -19.17
CA SER A 51 -3.52 3.15 -19.19
C SER A 51 -3.76 4.06 -20.40
N LEU A 52 -4.25 3.52 -21.52
CA LEU A 52 -4.57 4.31 -22.72
C LEU A 52 -5.85 5.14 -22.56
N ALA A 53 -6.66 4.87 -21.54
CA ALA A 53 -7.92 5.56 -21.27
C ALA A 53 -7.78 6.74 -20.29
N SER A 54 -6.58 6.99 -19.73
CA SER A 54 -6.39 8.01 -18.69
C SER A 54 -5.72 9.29 -19.20
N ASN A 55 -6.39 10.42 -19.01
CA ASN A 55 -5.73 11.73 -19.04
C ASN A 55 -4.95 11.88 -17.73
N ASN A 56 -3.61 11.81 -17.81
CA ASN A 56 -2.69 11.91 -16.66
C ASN A 56 -2.55 13.33 -16.10
N GLU A 57 -3.55 14.20 -16.32
CA GLU A 57 -3.55 15.54 -15.75
C GLU A 57 -3.63 15.48 -14.22
N VAL A 58 -2.64 16.09 -13.58
CA VAL A 58 -2.65 16.34 -12.15
C VAL A 58 -3.71 17.40 -11.87
N VAL A 59 -4.79 17.00 -11.19
CA VAL A 59 -5.84 17.93 -10.79
C VAL A 59 -5.38 18.69 -9.55
N ASP A 60 -5.43 20.01 -9.62
CA ASP A 60 -5.10 20.89 -8.49
C ASP A 60 -5.93 20.53 -7.25
N ARG A 61 -5.36 20.70 -6.05
CA ARG A 61 -6.05 20.33 -4.80
C ARG A 61 -7.40 21.03 -4.65
N SER A 62 -7.52 22.28 -5.09
CA SER A 62 -8.74 23.08 -5.07
C SER A 62 -9.84 22.54 -6.01
N GLN A 63 -9.45 21.77 -7.02
CA GLN A 63 -10.33 21.24 -8.06
C GLN A 63 -10.69 19.76 -7.86
N ARG A 64 -10.30 19.18 -6.72
CA ARG A 64 -10.58 17.78 -6.39
C ARG A 64 -10.98 17.58 -4.94
N LYS A 65 -11.67 16.48 -4.68
CA LYS A 65 -12.00 15.95 -3.37
C LYS A 65 -10.80 15.20 -2.77
N VAL A 66 -10.95 14.88 -1.49
CA VAL A 66 -9.92 14.23 -0.68
C VAL A 66 -9.70 12.77 -1.12
N PHE A 67 -8.45 12.35 -1.15
CA PHE A 67 -8.02 10.97 -1.33
C PHE A 67 -7.39 10.45 -0.03
N ILE A 68 -8.05 9.46 0.58
CA ILE A 68 -7.69 8.87 1.87
C ILE A 68 -7.29 7.41 1.65
N VAL A 69 -6.19 6.97 2.27
CA VAL A 69 -5.80 5.56 2.31
C VAL A 69 -5.96 5.01 3.73
N LEU A 70 -6.57 3.82 3.83
CA LEU A 70 -6.61 3.03 5.05
C LEU A 70 -5.61 1.87 4.95
N GLU A 71 -4.59 1.94 5.78
CA GLU A 71 -3.59 0.91 6.01
C GLU A 71 -3.86 0.14 7.31
N GLY A 72 -3.18 -0.98 7.48
CA GLY A 72 -3.35 -1.84 8.65
C GLY A 72 -3.03 -3.30 8.35
N ILE A 73 -2.72 -4.07 9.39
CA ILE A 73 -2.53 -5.52 9.28
C ILE A 73 -3.83 -6.26 8.99
N ASP A 74 -3.73 -7.54 8.66
CA ASP A 74 -4.91 -8.36 8.38
C ASP A 74 -5.81 -8.51 9.60
N ALA A 75 -7.12 -8.59 9.33
CA ALA A 75 -8.19 -8.51 10.35
C ALA A 75 -8.19 -7.24 11.22
N SER A 76 -7.52 -6.16 10.81
CA SER A 76 -7.65 -4.85 11.47
C SER A 76 -8.97 -4.13 11.18
N GLY A 77 -9.82 -4.65 10.28
CA GLY A 77 -11.15 -4.09 9.99
C GLY A 77 -11.18 -3.02 8.91
N LYS A 78 -10.12 -2.89 8.09
CA LYS A 78 -10.02 -1.92 6.99
C LYS A 78 -11.23 -1.91 6.07
N THR A 79 -11.57 -3.05 5.49
CA THR A 79 -12.70 -3.16 4.54
C THR A 79 -14.04 -2.74 5.16
N THR A 80 -14.25 -3.00 6.45
CA THR A 80 -15.47 -2.54 7.14
C THR A 80 -15.45 -1.03 7.35
N ILE A 81 -14.32 -0.47 7.80
CA ILE A 81 -14.17 0.97 8.05
C ILE A 81 -14.21 1.75 6.73
N SER A 82 -13.49 1.32 5.68
CA SER A 82 -13.45 1.99 4.37
C SER A 82 -14.84 2.09 3.76
N ASN A 83 -15.59 0.99 3.75
CA ASN A 83 -16.96 0.95 3.25
C ASN A 83 -17.91 1.85 4.04
N ARG A 84 -17.81 1.84 5.38
CA ARG A 84 -18.68 2.70 6.20
C ARG A 84 -18.32 4.17 6.03
N LEU A 85 -17.03 4.49 6.03
CA LEU A 85 -16.53 5.85 5.91
C LEU A 85 -16.92 6.45 4.55
N ALA A 86 -16.73 5.71 3.46
CA ALA A 86 -17.16 6.12 2.13
C ALA A 86 -18.65 6.50 2.10
N LYS A 87 -19.53 5.68 2.68
CA LYS A 87 -20.97 5.99 2.76
C LYS A 87 -21.27 7.25 3.57
N LEU A 88 -20.55 7.50 4.66
CA LEU A 88 -20.80 8.66 5.52
C LEU A 88 -20.35 9.97 4.90
N ILE A 89 -19.29 9.96 4.10
CA ILE A 89 -18.76 11.16 3.44
C ILE A 89 -19.21 11.29 1.97
N SER A 90 -20.21 10.49 1.55
CA SER A 90 -20.68 10.38 0.16
C SER A 90 -19.54 10.16 -0.84
N GLY A 91 -18.53 9.37 -0.44
CA GLY A 91 -17.37 9.03 -1.23
C GLY A 91 -17.45 7.65 -1.89
N ARG A 92 -16.38 7.31 -2.60
CA ARG A 92 -16.18 6.02 -3.29
C ARG A 92 -15.12 5.21 -2.56
N GLN A 93 -15.41 3.93 -2.33
CA GLN A 93 -14.43 2.99 -1.78
C GLN A 93 -13.76 2.24 -2.92
N LEU A 94 -12.43 2.22 -2.92
CA LEU A 94 -11.57 1.44 -3.80
C LEU A 94 -10.66 0.54 -2.97
N SER A 95 -10.05 -0.46 -3.60
CA SER A 95 -9.08 -1.35 -2.96
C SER A 95 -7.96 -1.71 -3.92
N THR A 96 -6.80 -2.06 -3.37
CA THR A 96 -5.72 -2.66 -4.14
C THR A 96 -5.55 -4.16 -3.82
N PRO A 97 -5.28 -5.00 -4.84
CA PRO A 97 -5.23 -4.68 -6.27
C PRO A 97 -6.63 -4.37 -6.84
N PRO A 98 -6.74 -3.60 -7.95
CA PRO A 98 -8.00 -3.35 -8.63
C PRO A 98 -8.73 -4.62 -9.08
N ALA A 99 -10.05 -4.52 -9.28
CA ALA A 99 -10.91 -5.66 -9.64
C ALA A 99 -10.43 -6.40 -10.90
N GLU A 100 -9.92 -5.65 -11.87
CA GLU A 100 -9.36 -6.12 -13.14
C GLU A 100 -8.17 -7.06 -12.95
N LEU A 101 -7.45 -6.93 -11.82
CA LEU A 101 -6.27 -7.72 -11.52
C LEU A 101 -6.56 -8.92 -10.61
N LEU A 102 -7.76 -9.03 -10.03
CA LEU A 102 -8.07 -10.08 -9.04
C LEU A 102 -7.92 -11.50 -9.60
N GLY A 103 -8.20 -11.70 -10.89
CA GLY A 103 -8.05 -13.00 -11.55
C GLY A 103 -6.60 -13.52 -11.58
N LEU A 104 -5.62 -12.63 -11.50
CA LEU A 104 -4.19 -12.99 -11.51
C LEU A 104 -3.60 -13.13 -10.10
N ARG A 105 -4.31 -12.67 -9.07
CA ARG A 105 -3.76 -12.52 -7.70
C ARG A 105 -3.18 -13.83 -7.16
N GLU A 106 -3.90 -14.94 -7.31
CA GLU A 106 -3.46 -16.22 -6.75
C GLU A 106 -2.14 -16.71 -7.38
N GLN A 107 -1.93 -16.44 -8.67
CA GLN A 107 -0.71 -16.79 -9.39
C GLN A 107 0.47 -15.95 -8.89
N PHE A 108 0.30 -14.63 -8.80
CA PHE A 108 1.35 -13.74 -8.29
C PHE A 108 1.67 -13.96 -6.80
N ASP A 109 0.69 -14.33 -5.98
CA ASP A 109 0.92 -14.67 -4.58
C ASP A 109 1.79 -15.94 -4.40
N LYS A 110 1.90 -16.80 -5.42
CA LYS A 110 2.76 -18.00 -5.41
C LYS A 110 4.22 -17.71 -5.77
N HIS A 111 4.50 -16.61 -6.47
CA HIS A 111 5.84 -16.21 -6.87
C HIS A 111 6.69 -15.69 -5.71
N GLU A 112 7.99 -15.54 -5.95
CA GLU A 112 8.92 -14.91 -5.04
C GLU A 112 8.58 -13.43 -4.79
N LEU A 113 9.20 -12.88 -3.74
CA LEU A 113 8.88 -11.55 -3.23
C LEU A 113 8.92 -10.47 -4.32
N GLU A 114 9.96 -10.43 -5.14
CA GLU A 114 10.17 -9.39 -6.15
C GLU A 114 9.01 -9.35 -7.17
N LEU A 115 8.70 -10.47 -7.83
CA LEU A 115 7.62 -10.54 -8.81
C LEU A 115 6.25 -10.33 -8.18
N ARG A 116 6.00 -10.89 -7.00
CA ARG A 116 4.76 -10.67 -6.25
C ARG A 116 4.55 -9.19 -5.99
N ARG A 117 5.58 -8.48 -5.52
CA ARG A 117 5.48 -7.04 -5.22
C ARG A 117 5.38 -6.20 -6.49
N ALA A 118 5.96 -6.63 -7.61
CA ALA A 118 5.78 -5.96 -8.90
C ALA A 118 4.31 -5.95 -9.34
N TYR A 119 3.58 -7.07 -9.15
CA TYR A 119 2.13 -7.13 -9.40
C TYR A 119 1.34 -6.14 -8.54
N TYR A 120 1.55 -6.12 -7.23
CA TYR A 120 0.86 -5.19 -6.34
C TYR A 120 1.25 -3.73 -6.63
N ALA A 121 2.52 -3.47 -6.95
CA ALA A 121 2.99 -2.14 -7.32
C ALA A 121 2.33 -1.65 -8.63
N LEU A 122 2.23 -2.50 -9.66
CA LEU A 122 1.52 -2.16 -10.90
C LEU A 122 0.03 -1.89 -10.64
N GLY A 123 -0.59 -2.70 -9.78
CA GLY A 123 -1.96 -2.48 -9.31
C GLY A 123 -2.16 -1.14 -8.60
N ASN A 124 -1.17 -0.66 -7.85
CA ASN A 124 -1.21 0.69 -7.25
C ASN A 124 -1.23 1.79 -8.33
N TYR A 125 -0.45 1.66 -9.41
CA TYR A 125 -0.49 2.64 -10.51
C TYR A 125 -1.84 2.62 -11.24
N MET A 126 -2.42 1.45 -11.48
CA MET A 126 -3.77 1.36 -12.05
C MET A 126 -4.83 1.99 -11.15
N ALA A 127 -4.77 1.71 -9.84
CA ALA A 127 -5.68 2.28 -8.86
C ALA A 127 -5.52 3.81 -8.78
N ALA A 128 -4.30 4.33 -8.93
CA ALA A 128 -4.05 5.77 -8.99
C ALA A 128 -4.83 6.45 -10.13
N GLU A 129 -4.87 5.84 -11.32
CA GLU A 129 -5.65 6.38 -12.44
C GLU A 129 -7.15 6.38 -12.16
N GLN A 130 -7.69 5.31 -11.55
CA GLN A 130 -9.09 5.25 -11.13
C GLN A 130 -9.41 6.37 -10.11
N VAL A 131 -8.50 6.61 -9.15
CA VAL A 131 -8.64 7.71 -8.19
C VAL A 131 -8.67 9.06 -8.90
N ARG A 132 -7.77 9.30 -9.88
CA ARG A 132 -7.74 10.57 -10.61
C ARG A 132 -9.08 10.86 -11.30
N GLN A 133 -9.72 9.86 -11.87
CA GLN A 133 -11.03 10.02 -12.51
C GLN A 133 -12.13 10.37 -11.51
N ILE A 134 -12.16 9.70 -10.35
CA ILE A 134 -13.24 9.82 -9.37
C ILE A 134 -13.11 11.07 -8.50
N TYR A 135 -11.88 11.40 -8.07
CA TYR A 135 -11.70 12.45 -7.05
C TYR A 135 -12.02 13.85 -7.54
N ARG A 136 -12.34 14.05 -8.83
CA ARG A 136 -12.81 15.33 -9.38
C ARG A 136 -14.19 15.65 -8.83
N THR A 137 -14.99 14.63 -8.53
CA THR A 137 -16.37 14.78 -8.05
C THR A 137 -16.54 14.29 -6.62
N ASP A 138 -15.95 13.15 -6.26
CA ASP A 138 -16.25 12.43 -5.02
C ASP A 138 -15.00 12.14 -4.17
N PRO A 139 -15.07 12.21 -2.83
CA PRO A 139 -14.01 11.70 -1.97
C PRO A 139 -13.68 10.23 -2.27
N VAL A 140 -12.40 9.84 -2.19
CA VAL A 140 -11.97 8.46 -2.42
C VAL A 140 -11.33 7.88 -1.16
N ILE A 141 -11.78 6.68 -0.77
CA ILE A 141 -11.22 5.91 0.34
C ILE A 141 -10.63 4.62 -0.23
N MET A 142 -9.33 4.42 -0.08
CA MET A 142 -8.61 3.25 -0.58
C MET A 142 -8.27 2.28 0.55
N ASP A 143 -8.65 1.01 0.41
CA ASP A 143 -8.22 -0.09 1.27
C ASP A 143 -6.88 -0.64 0.74
N ARG A 144 -5.80 -0.33 1.46
CA ARG A 144 -4.39 -0.58 1.11
C ARG A 144 -3.91 0.15 -0.15
N PHE A 145 -2.68 0.64 -0.12
CA PHE A 145 -2.02 1.21 -1.30
C PHE A 145 -0.51 0.91 -1.28
N TRP A 146 0.34 1.82 -1.78
CA TRP A 146 1.78 1.59 -1.85
C TRP A 146 2.45 1.28 -0.50
N HIS A 147 2.02 1.92 0.60
CA HIS A 147 2.58 1.64 1.91
C HIS A 147 2.45 0.16 2.30
N SER A 148 1.31 -0.48 2.03
CA SER A 148 1.16 -1.93 2.20
C SER A 148 2.18 -2.72 1.37
N THR A 149 2.34 -2.40 0.09
CA THR A 149 3.29 -3.11 -0.79
C THR A 149 4.73 -2.98 -0.27
N ALA A 150 5.16 -1.75 0.04
CA ALA A 150 6.51 -1.48 0.52
C ALA A 150 6.75 -2.07 1.92
N ALA A 151 5.81 -1.89 2.85
CA ALA A 151 5.96 -2.35 4.22
C ALA A 151 6.13 -3.87 4.31
N TYR A 152 5.34 -4.63 3.56
CA TYR A 152 5.47 -6.09 3.55
C TYR A 152 6.75 -6.55 2.84
N ALA A 153 7.23 -5.85 1.81
CA ALA A 153 8.53 -6.14 1.20
C ALA A 153 9.69 -5.94 2.18
N ILE A 154 9.73 -4.79 2.85
CA ILE A 154 10.76 -4.46 3.85
C ILE A 154 10.70 -5.47 4.99
N ALA A 155 9.50 -5.73 5.54
CA ALA A 155 9.33 -6.60 6.69
C ALA A 155 9.77 -8.05 6.39
N GLN A 156 9.33 -8.62 5.26
CA GLN A 156 9.68 -10.01 4.89
C GLN A 156 11.20 -10.15 4.68
N GLN A 157 11.82 -9.24 3.94
CA GLN A 157 13.26 -9.31 3.70
C GLN A 157 14.09 -9.08 4.98
N SER A 158 13.66 -8.18 5.86
CA SER A 158 14.35 -7.91 7.13
C SER A 158 14.16 -8.99 8.18
N VAL A 159 13.03 -9.72 8.17
CA VAL A 159 12.78 -10.79 9.16
C VAL A 159 13.35 -12.13 8.72
N GLU A 160 13.40 -12.42 7.41
CA GLU A 160 13.93 -13.68 6.87
C GLU A 160 15.46 -13.71 6.80
N SER A 161 16.13 -12.55 6.85
CA SER A 161 17.59 -12.47 6.74
C SER A 161 18.28 -12.53 8.11
N TYR A 162 19.25 -13.44 8.26
CA TYR A 162 20.08 -13.55 9.46
C TYR A 162 20.81 -12.21 9.72
N ASN A 163 20.63 -11.63 10.90
CA ASN A 163 21.16 -10.32 11.32
C ASN A 163 20.62 -9.07 10.59
N ALA A 164 19.57 -9.16 9.78
CA ALA A 164 19.00 -7.96 9.16
C ALA A 164 18.20 -7.16 10.20
N THR A 165 18.55 -5.89 10.33
CA THR A 165 17.76 -4.90 11.05
C THR A 165 16.85 -4.16 10.07
N LEU A 166 15.71 -3.66 10.57
CA LEU A 166 14.91 -2.73 9.79
C LEU A 166 15.77 -1.51 9.38
N PRO A 167 15.61 -0.99 8.14
CA PRO A 167 16.26 0.25 7.72
C PRO A 167 16.06 1.37 8.74
N PRO A 168 17.07 2.22 9.00
CA PRO A 168 16.97 3.26 10.00
C PRO A 168 15.83 4.24 9.68
N GLU A 169 15.28 4.91 10.69
CA GLU A 169 14.31 5.97 10.44
C GLU A 169 14.91 7.06 9.55
N GLY A 170 14.14 7.55 8.57
CA GLY A 170 14.61 8.52 7.58
C GLY A 170 15.29 7.90 6.36
N ASP A 171 15.46 6.57 6.31
CA ASP A 171 15.92 5.89 5.09
C ASP A 171 14.95 6.12 3.92
N SER A 172 15.51 6.40 2.74
CA SER A 172 14.75 6.66 1.51
C SER A 172 13.81 5.53 1.11
N VAL A 173 14.03 4.29 1.58
CA VAL A 173 13.12 3.16 1.37
C VAL A 173 11.70 3.42 1.90
N TYR A 174 11.55 4.32 2.87
CA TYR A 174 10.26 4.71 3.46
C TYR A 174 9.56 5.87 2.74
N GLU A 175 10.23 6.52 1.79
CA GLU A 175 9.68 7.67 1.05
C GLU A 175 8.64 7.27 0.00
N TRP A 176 7.58 8.04 -0.16
CA TRP A 176 6.61 7.76 -1.21
C TRP A 176 7.22 7.85 -2.63
N PRO A 177 6.76 7.05 -3.62
CA PRO A 177 7.19 7.18 -5.01
C PRO A 177 6.82 8.54 -5.61
N ASN A 178 7.76 9.22 -6.26
CA ASN A 178 7.54 10.58 -6.77
C ASN A 178 6.54 10.67 -7.93
N ASP A 179 6.36 9.59 -8.68
CA ASP A 179 5.48 9.48 -9.86
C ASP A 179 4.13 8.81 -9.54
N LEU A 180 3.94 8.27 -8.33
CA LEU A 180 2.67 7.69 -7.91
C LEU A 180 1.79 8.76 -7.25
N LEU A 181 0.49 8.76 -7.57
CA LEU A 181 -0.48 9.65 -6.96
C LEU A 181 -0.40 9.58 -5.42
N ARG A 182 -0.04 10.69 -4.79
CA ARG A 182 0.06 10.78 -3.34
C ARG A 182 -1.32 10.98 -2.70
N PRO A 183 -1.69 10.20 -1.66
CA PRO A 183 -2.90 10.45 -0.89
C PRO A 183 -2.76 11.71 -0.02
N ASP A 184 -3.88 12.35 0.27
CA ASP A 184 -3.90 13.53 1.16
C ASP A 184 -3.66 13.10 2.61
N ILE A 185 -4.19 11.94 3.01
CA ILE A 185 -4.08 11.38 4.35
C ILE A 185 -3.96 9.86 4.28
N VAL A 186 -3.14 9.29 5.17
CA VAL A 186 -3.06 7.85 5.40
C VAL A 186 -3.35 7.54 6.86
N PHE A 187 -4.35 6.70 7.10
CA PHE A 187 -4.66 6.18 8.42
C PHE A 187 -4.18 4.74 8.55
N PHE A 188 -3.48 4.41 9.64
CA PHE A 188 -3.20 3.03 9.98
C PHE A 188 -4.13 2.56 11.09
N LEU A 189 -4.95 1.56 10.77
CA LEU A 189 -5.83 0.90 11.73
C LEU A 189 -5.05 -0.16 12.48
N SER A 190 -4.65 0.16 13.71
CA SER A 190 -4.08 -0.80 14.64
C SER A 190 -5.18 -1.58 15.36
N VAL A 191 -4.89 -2.80 15.79
CA VAL A 191 -5.82 -3.64 16.52
C VAL A 191 -5.03 -4.46 17.54
N SER A 192 -5.60 -4.67 18.72
CA SER A 192 -5.07 -5.59 19.72
C SER A 192 -5.07 -7.03 19.19
N GLU A 193 -4.11 -7.83 19.64
CA GLU A 193 -3.96 -9.20 19.16
C GLU A 193 -5.20 -10.06 19.48
N SER A 194 -5.80 -9.87 20.65
CA SER A 194 -7.03 -10.58 21.05
C SER A 194 -8.19 -10.28 20.09
N LYS A 195 -8.43 -9.01 19.75
CA LYS A 195 -9.46 -8.61 18.78
C LYS A 195 -9.13 -9.08 17.37
N ARG A 196 -7.85 -9.07 16.97
CA ARG A 196 -7.41 -9.57 15.65
C ARG A 196 -7.71 -11.05 15.50
N LEU A 197 -7.32 -11.87 16.48
CA LEU A 197 -7.57 -13.31 16.48
C LEU A 197 -9.06 -13.62 16.49
N ASP A 198 -9.84 -12.93 17.34
CA ASP A 198 -11.29 -13.05 17.39
C ASP A 198 -11.96 -12.74 16.03
N ARG A 199 -11.47 -11.72 15.31
CA ARG A 199 -11.95 -11.40 13.95
C ARG A 199 -11.53 -12.44 12.92
N LEU A 200 -10.30 -12.95 12.99
CA LEU A 200 -9.82 -14.01 12.10
C LEU A 200 -10.62 -15.30 12.26
N MET A 201 -10.95 -15.68 13.49
CA MET A 201 -11.75 -16.89 13.78
C MET A 201 -13.17 -16.81 13.20
N ARG A 202 -13.71 -15.60 12.99
CA ARG A 202 -15.02 -15.39 12.37
C ARG A 202 -15.01 -15.33 10.85
N ARG A 203 -13.83 -15.25 10.21
CA ARG A 203 -13.74 -15.21 8.74
C ARG A 203 -14.02 -16.60 8.16
N LYS A 204 -14.69 -16.65 7.01
CA LYS A 204 -14.86 -17.90 6.27
C LYS A 204 -13.51 -18.29 5.65
N SER A 205 -13.16 -19.57 5.70
CA SER A 205 -11.84 -20.08 5.24
C SER A 205 -11.48 -19.72 3.80
N LYS A 206 -12.48 -19.56 2.91
CA LYS A 206 -12.28 -19.19 1.49
C LYS A 206 -11.85 -17.74 1.26
N GLU A 207 -11.90 -16.89 2.28
CA GLU A 207 -11.56 -15.45 2.18
C GLU A 207 -10.14 -15.14 2.66
N VAL A 208 -9.39 -16.14 3.15
CA VAL A 208 -8.08 -15.94 3.77
C VAL A 208 -6.97 -16.22 2.77
N THR A 209 -6.06 -15.27 2.57
CA THR A 209 -4.94 -15.47 1.63
C THR A 209 -3.78 -16.24 2.24
N ARG A 210 -2.87 -16.75 1.39
CA ARG A 210 -1.65 -17.44 1.85
C ARG A 210 -0.76 -16.52 2.69
N GLU A 211 -0.67 -15.24 2.30
CA GLU A 211 0.05 -14.23 3.07
C GLU A 211 -0.63 -13.99 4.42
N GLU A 212 -1.96 -13.86 4.46
CA GLU A 212 -2.71 -13.72 5.73
C GLU A 212 -2.51 -14.91 6.67
N LEU A 213 -2.42 -16.14 6.13
CA LEU A 213 -2.14 -17.34 6.92
C LEU A 213 -0.72 -17.34 7.49
N LYS A 214 0.31 -17.00 6.69
CA LYS A 214 1.69 -16.85 7.18
C LYS A 214 1.78 -15.78 8.27
N MET A 215 1.11 -14.65 8.05
CA MET A 215 1.05 -13.52 8.99
C MET A 215 0.30 -13.82 10.28
N LYS A 216 -0.51 -14.90 10.34
CA LYS A 216 -1.34 -15.22 11.51
C LYS A 216 -0.49 -15.48 12.75
N ASP A 217 0.59 -16.23 12.58
CA ASP A 217 1.40 -16.75 13.69
C ASP A 217 2.75 -16.02 13.83
N ASP A 218 3.17 -15.24 12.84
CA ASP A 218 4.44 -14.50 12.86
C ASP A 218 4.36 -13.15 13.61
N LYS A 219 4.56 -13.20 14.93
CA LYS A 219 4.55 -12.00 15.79
C LYS A 219 5.63 -11.00 15.41
N THR A 220 6.84 -11.47 15.11
CA THR A 220 8.00 -10.62 14.76
C THR A 220 7.71 -9.79 13.52
N LEU A 221 7.14 -10.41 12.48
CA LEU A 221 6.76 -9.73 11.26
C LEU A 221 5.64 -8.70 11.50
N ARG A 222 4.66 -9.00 12.37
CA ARG A 222 3.62 -8.04 12.76
C ARG A 222 4.17 -6.84 13.53
N GLU A 223 5.15 -7.03 14.40
CA GLU A 223 5.82 -5.94 15.13
C GLU A 223 6.69 -5.10 14.19
N ALA A 224 7.44 -5.74 13.30
CA ALA A 224 8.22 -5.07 12.26
C ALA A 224 7.35 -4.18 11.37
N LEU A 225 6.20 -4.67 10.91
CA LEU A 225 5.26 -3.89 10.11
C LEU A 225 4.84 -2.60 10.83
N LYS A 226 4.50 -2.65 12.12
CA LYS A 226 4.10 -1.46 12.88
C LYS A 226 5.22 -0.41 12.91
N ILE A 227 6.46 -0.84 13.13
CA ILE A 227 7.63 0.04 13.12
C ILE A 227 7.84 0.64 11.73
N ILE A 228 7.72 -0.17 10.67
CA ILE A 228 7.86 0.29 9.29
C ILE A 228 6.80 1.35 8.95
N PHE A 229 5.52 1.12 9.30
CA PHE A 229 4.46 2.10 9.07
C PHE A 229 4.67 3.41 9.84
N LEU A 230 5.31 3.37 11.02
CA LEU A 230 5.70 4.58 11.77
C LEU A 230 6.81 5.38 11.05
N ARG A 231 7.65 4.70 10.27
CA ARG A 231 8.76 5.30 9.53
C ARG A 231 8.40 5.81 8.14
N MET A 232 7.22 5.47 7.61
CA MET A 232 6.75 5.91 6.29
C MET A 232 6.64 7.44 6.20
N ARG A 233 7.03 8.00 5.05
CA ARG A 233 7.08 9.45 4.83
C ARG A 233 6.49 9.85 3.47
N ASN A 234 6.03 11.10 3.41
CA ASN A 234 5.56 11.78 2.21
C ASN A 234 4.45 11.07 1.41
N PRO A 235 3.41 10.53 2.07
CA PRO A 235 2.87 11.05 3.33
C PRO A 235 3.14 10.13 4.52
N GLY A 236 3.25 10.73 5.70
CA GLY A 236 3.28 9.98 6.96
C GLY A 236 1.94 9.32 7.27
N VAL A 237 1.91 8.54 8.35
CA VAL A 237 0.78 7.69 8.72
C VAL A 237 0.22 8.09 10.08
N VAL A 238 -1.11 8.27 10.16
CA VAL A 238 -1.82 8.59 11.41
C VAL A 238 -2.44 7.31 12.00
N PHE A 239 -2.06 6.95 13.23
CA PHE A 239 -2.47 5.70 13.85
C PHE A 239 -3.81 5.82 14.59
N TYR A 240 -4.71 4.87 14.33
CA TYR A 240 -5.98 4.72 15.03
C TYR A 240 -6.11 3.32 15.62
N ASN A 241 -6.34 3.23 16.93
CA ASN A 241 -6.78 1.98 17.54
C ASN A 241 -8.19 1.66 17.04
N ASN A 242 -8.32 0.50 16.39
CA ASN A 242 -9.56 -0.04 15.86
C ASN A 242 -10.00 -1.32 16.58
N ASP A 243 -9.86 -1.39 17.90
CA ASP A 243 -10.46 -2.45 18.72
C ASP A 243 -12.00 -2.36 18.71
N TYR A 244 -12.51 -1.13 18.70
CA TYR A 244 -13.93 -0.83 18.79
C TYR A 244 -14.41 0.03 17.62
N PHE A 245 -15.13 -0.59 16.69
CA PHE A 245 -15.60 0.03 15.45
C PHE A 245 -16.28 1.40 15.64
N ARG A 246 -17.22 1.52 16.59
CA ARG A 246 -17.96 2.78 16.81
C ARG A 246 -17.03 3.91 17.21
N THR A 247 -16.13 3.66 18.16
CA THR A 247 -15.14 4.65 18.62
C THR A 247 -14.22 5.08 17.49
N THR A 248 -13.73 4.13 16.67
CA THR A 248 -12.90 4.45 15.50
C THR A 248 -13.63 5.34 14.51
N MET A 249 -14.87 4.99 14.18
CA MET A 249 -15.69 5.77 13.24
C MET A 249 -15.94 7.20 13.74
N THR A 250 -16.30 7.38 15.01
CA THR A 250 -16.50 8.71 15.60
C THR A 250 -15.24 9.56 15.50
N ARG A 251 -14.07 8.99 15.82
CA ARG A 251 -12.81 9.74 15.79
C ARG A 251 -12.36 10.06 14.36
N LEU A 252 -12.52 9.13 13.41
CA LEU A 252 -12.22 9.38 12.01
C LEU A 252 -13.11 10.49 11.43
N MET A 253 -14.41 10.48 11.72
CA MET A 253 -15.32 11.54 11.28
C MET A 253 -14.93 12.90 11.86
N ALA A 254 -14.69 12.97 13.17
CA ALA A 254 -14.25 14.21 13.83
C ALA A 254 -12.93 14.74 13.23
N PHE A 255 -11.99 13.85 12.90
CA PHE A 255 -10.76 14.24 12.21
C PHE A 255 -11.04 14.83 10.83
N LEU A 256 -11.90 14.20 10.02
CA LEU A 256 -12.20 14.66 8.67
C LEU A 256 -12.98 15.97 8.65
N GLU A 257 -13.89 16.17 9.62
CA GLU A 257 -14.58 17.45 9.82
C GLU A 257 -13.57 18.57 10.10
N HIS A 258 -12.66 18.35 11.05
CA HIS A 258 -11.60 19.32 11.36
C HIS A 258 -10.68 19.54 10.15
N TYR A 259 -10.24 18.48 9.48
CA TYR A 259 -9.37 18.56 8.31
C TYR A 259 -10.01 19.36 7.16
N SER A 260 -11.32 19.23 6.97
CA SER A 260 -12.06 19.98 5.94
C SER A 260 -12.16 21.47 6.28
N THR A 261 -12.30 21.82 7.55
CA THR A 261 -12.35 23.23 8.00
C THR A 261 -11.00 23.95 7.91
N THR A 262 -9.89 23.22 8.00
CA THR A 262 -8.53 23.80 8.00
C THR A 262 -7.92 23.92 6.59
N LEU A 263 -8.57 23.34 5.56
CA LEU A 263 -8.06 23.31 4.18
C LEU A 263 -8.95 24.05 3.16
N THR A 264 -9.93 24.82 3.62
CA THR A 264 -10.45 25.94 2.83
C THR A 264 -9.39 27.04 2.77
N PHE A 265 -8.55 27.00 1.75
CA PHE A 265 -7.78 28.13 1.22
C PHE A 265 -8.18 28.33 -0.24
#